data_AF-A0A9W6R504-F1
#
_entry.id   AF-A0A9W6R504-F1
#
_cell.length_a   1.000
_cell.length_b   1.000
_cell.length_c   1.000
_cell.angle_alpha   90.00
_cell.angle_beta   90.00
_cell.angle_gamma   90.00
#
_symmetry.space_group_name_H-M   'P 1'
#
loop_
_entity.id
_entity.type
_entity.pdbx_description
1 polymer ?
#
loop_
_entity_poly.entity_id
_entity_poly.type
_entity_poly.pdbx_seq_one_letter_code
_entity_poly.pdbx_strand_id
1 'polypeptide(L)'
;MTRHGPEGGWRGWWRNEDGRVTAFVLALLLGLLALTGLSLDGGLALASKVRAGGQAESAARAGAQALDLAAYRATGELRLDPPRARELAQHYLAAVGATGTVAVTADTVTVEVAATYRTQLLSLIGVTDIHTHGHAAAHPQGGVTSSSEP
;
A
#
# COMPACT_ATOMS: atom_id res chain seq x y z
N MET A 1 -71.99 -50.47 -7.18
CA MET A 1 -72.14 -49.07 -6.74
C MET A 1 -70.92 -48.67 -5.92
N THR A 2 -70.17 -47.65 -6.40
CA THR A 2 -69.31 -46.68 -5.65
C THR A 2 -68.17 -47.22 -4.76
N ARG A 3 -66.92 -46.73 -4.74
CA ARG A 3 -66.21 -45.57 -5.35
C ARG A 3 -64.71 -45.66 -4.94
N HIS A 4 -63.82 -45.11 -5.78
CA HIS A 4 -62.50 -44.43 -5.54
C HIS A 4 -61.49 -45.02 -4.52
N GLY A 5 -60.18 -45.17 -4.77
CA GLY A 5 -59.23 -44.34 -5.53
C GLY A 5 -58.03 -44.04 -4.60
N PRO A 6 -56.76 -44.33 -4.95
CA PRO A 6 -55.62 -44.28 -4.03
C PRO A 6 -54.79 -42.99 -4.18
N GLU A 7 -54.76 -42.11 -3.18
CA GLU A 7 -54.02 -40.84 -3.31
C GLU A 7 -52.94 -40.70 -2.24
N GLY A 8 -51.70 -41.00 -2.64
CA GLY A 8 -50.50 -40.83 -1.84
C GLY A 8 -50.21 -39.35 -1.53
N GLY A 9 -50.30 -39.00 -0.25
CA GLY A 9 -50.06 -37.65 0.25
C GLY A 9 -48.75 -37.45 1.02
N TRP A 10 -47.67 -38.14 0.66
CA TRP A 10 -46.38 -38.03 1.39
C TRP A 10 -45.25 -37.37 0.59
N ARG A 11 -45.57 -36.52 -0.39
CA ARG A 11 -44.54 -35.91 -1.27
C ARG A 11 -44.35 -34.40 -1.12
N GLY A 12 -45.03 -33.73 -0.18
CA GLY A 12 -45.07 -32.26 -0.13
C GLY A 12 -44.17 -31.55 0.89
N TRP A 13 -43.73 -32.20 1.96
CA TRP A 13 -43.27 -31.49 3.16
C TRP A 13 -41.76 -31.17 3.17
N TRP A 14 -40.95 -31.89 2.40
CA TRP A 14 -39.48 -31.71 2.39
C TRP A 14 -38.98 -30.62 1.43
N ARG A 15 -39.80 -30.13 0.50
CA ARG A 15 -39.30 -29.24 -0.58
C ARG A 15 -39.15 -27.76 -0.22
N ASN A 16 -39.72 -27.29 0.89
CA ASN A 16 -39.71 -25.86 1.25
C ASN A 16 -38.70 -25.48 2.35
N GLU A 17 -38.23 -26.45 3.13
CA GLU A 17 -37.21 -26.22 4.17
C GLU A 17 -35.79 -26.32 3.58
N ASP A 18 -35.54 -27.31 2.72
CA ASP A 18 -34.25 -27.53 2.07
C ASP A 18 -33.81 -26.33 1.20
N GLY A 19 -34.74 -25.71 0.47
CA GLY A 19 -34.44 -24.55 -0.38
C GLY A 19 -34.08 -23.30 0.43
N ARG A 20 -34.69 -23.09 1.59
CA ARG A 20 -34.40 -21.97 2.49
C ARG A 20 -33.08 -22.16 3.22
N VAL A 21 -32.82 -23.37 3.72
CA VAL A 21 -31.54 -23.72 4.34
C VAL A 21 -30.40 -23.59 3.33
N THR A 22 -30.60 -24.05 2.10
CA THR A 22 -29.59 -23.94 1.03
C THR A 22 -29.35 -22.48 0.63
N ALA A 23 -30.41 -21.66 0.47
CA ALA A 23 -30.26 -20.24 0.19
C ALA A 23 -29.55 -19.48 1.33
N PHE A 24 -29.89 -19.80 2.58
CA PHE A 24 -29.24 -19.22 3.76
C PHE A 24 -27.76 -19.61 3.85
N VAL A 25 -27.43 -20.88 3.65
CA VAL A 25 -26.03 -21.37 3.65
C VAL A 25 -25.23 -20.72 2.52
N LEU A 26 -25.80 -20.59 1.32
CA LEU A 26 -25.16 -19.88 0.21
C LEU A 26 -24.89 -18.41 0.55
N ALA A 27 -25.86 -17.71 1.15
CA ALA A 27 -25.67 -16.34 1.59
C ALA A 27 -24.56 -16.21 2.65
N LEU A 28 -24.50 -17.15 3.61
CA LEU A 28 -23.45 -17.20 4.62
C LEU A 28 -22.07 -17.42 4.00
N LEU A 29 -21.96 -18.39 3.09
CA LEU A 29 -20.71 -18.68 2.38
C LEU A 29 -20.24 -17.47 1.58
N LEU A 30 -21.14 -16.80 0.85
CA LEU A 30 -20.82 -15.57 0.12
C LEU A 30 -20.35 -14.46 1.06
N GLY A 31 -20.99 -14.30 2.22
CA GLY A 31 -20.56 -13.35 3.25
C GLY A 31 -19.16 -13.65 3.79
N LEU A 32 -18.86 -14.93 4.06
CA LEU A 32 -17.53 -15.36 4.52
C LEU A 32 -16.45 -15.17 3.45
N LEU A 33 -16.76 -15.47 2.19
CA LEU A 33 -15.86 -15.22 1.06
C LEU A 33 -15.58 -13.72 0.91
N ALA A 34 -16.61 -12.88 1.02
CA ALA A 34 -16.46 -11.42 0.95
C ALA A 34 -15.57 -10.87 2.08
N LEU A 35 -15.78 -11.32 3.33
CA LEU A 35 -14.95 -10.93 4.48
C LEU A 35 -13.49 -11.39 4.34
N THR A 36 -13.29 -12.60 3.81
CA THR A 36 -11.94 -13.14 3.55
C THR A 36 -11.22 -12.33 2.47
N GLY A 37 -11.91 -12.02 1.36
CA GLY A 37 -11.36 -11.17 0.30
C GLY A 37 -10.98 -9.79 0.81
N LEU A 38 -11.86 -9.15 1.59
CA LEU A 38 -11.61 -7.85 2.18
C LEU A 38 -10.41 -7.86 3.13
N SER A 39 -10.26 -8.91 3.95
CA SER A 39 -9.15 -9.02 4.90
C SER A 39 -7.80 -9.19 4.18
N LEU A 40 -7.77 -10.00 3.12
CA LEU A 40 -6.55 -10.24 2.34
C LEU A 40 -6.16 -9.00 1.53
N ASP A 41 -7.09 -8.46 0.75
CA ASP A 41 -6.78 -7.32 -0.10
C ASP A 41 -6.58 -6.03 0.71
N GLY A 42 -7.31 -5.85 1.82
CA GLY A 42 -7.08 -4.77 2.78
C GLY A 42 -5.68 -4.84 3.40
N GLY A 43 -5.23 -6.04 3.76
CA GLY A 43 -3.87 -6.28 4.24
C GLY A 43 -2.80 -5.94 3.21
N LEU A 44 -2.99 -6.37 1.95
CA LEU A 44 -2.09 -6.05 0.84
C LEU A 44 -2.04 -4.55 0.54
N ALA A 45 -3.20 -3.89 0.53
CA ALA A 45 -3.29 -2.45 0.33
C ALA A 45 -2.54 -1.67 1.42
N LEU A 46 -2.74 -2.03 2.70
CA LEU A 46 -2.03 -1.39 3.81
C LEU A 46 -0.52 -1.63 3.73
N ALA A 47 -0.10 -2.87 3.46
CA ALA A 47 1.30 -3.22 3.31
C ALA A 47 1.96 -2.43 2.16
N SER A 48 1.25 -2.23 1.04
CA SER A 48 1.74 -1.42 -0.07
C SER A 48 1.95 0.04 0.31
N LYS A 49 1.00 0.63 1.04
CA LYS A 49 1.08 2.01 1.52
C LYS A 49 2.28 2.22 2.44
N VAL A 50 2.50 1.28 3.36
CA VAL A 50 3.65 1.32 4.28
C VAL A 50 4.97 1.22 3.50
N ARG A 51 5.04 0.33 2.49
CA ARG A 51 6.23 0.19 1.63
C ARG A 51 6.52 1.46 0.84
N ALA A 52 5.52 2.06 0.19
CA ALA A 52 5.68 3.29 -0.58
C ALA A 52 6.17 4.44 0.31
N GLY A 53 5.63 4.57 1.53
CA GLY A 53 6.10 5.55 2.51
C GLY A 53 7.56 5.32 2.92
N GLY A 54 7.94 4.08 3.25
CA GLY A 54 9.32 3.76 3.63
C GLY A 54 10.34 3.96 2.50
N GLN A 55 9.94 3.68 1.25
CA GLN A 55 10.74 3.97 0.07
C GLN A 55 10.93 5.47 -0.14
N ALA A 56 9.86 6.26 -0.02
CA ALA A 56 9.94 7.72 -0.11
C ALA A 56 10.87 8.29 0.97
N GLU A 57 10.76 7.80 2.22
CA GLU A 57 11.58 8.26 3.34
C GLU A 57 13.07 7.94 3.12
N SER A 58 13.36 6.73 2.65
CA SER A 58 14.74 6.31 2.38
C SER A 58 15.35 7.04 1.18
N ALA A 59 14.56 7.30 0.13
CA ALA A 59 14.97 8.13 -1.00
C ALA A 59 15.24 9.58 -0.58
N ALA A 60 14.37 10.16 0.26
CA ALA A 60 14.54 11.51 0.79
C ALA A 60 15.82 11.60 1.63
N ARG A 61 16.06 10.63 2.52
CA ARG A 61 17.30 10.53 3.30
C ARG A 61 18.55 10.36 2.42
N ALA A 62 18.48 9.58 1.35
CA ALA A 62 19.59 9.42 0.42
C ALA A 62 19.91 10.74 -0.30
N GLY A 63 18.89 11.48 -0.74
CA GLY A 63 19.08 12.81 -1.32
C GLY A 63 19.61 13.82 -0.31
N ALA A 64 19.14 13.78 0.94
CA ALA A 64 19.57 14.68 2.01
C ALA A 64 21.06 14.52 2.40
N GLN A 65 21.73 13.45 1.95
CA GLN A 65 23.17 13.24 2.15
C GLN A 65 24.03 13.99 1.12
N ALA A 66 23.43 14.55 0.06
CA ALA A 66 24.16 15.34 -0.93
C ALA A 66 24.49 16.74 -0.39
N LEU A 67 25.53 16.82 0.43
CA LEU A 67 26.04 18.08 0.95
C LEU A 67 26.89 18.81 -0.09
N ASP A 68 26.70 20.13 -0.18
CA ASP A 68 27.59 21.03 -0.88
C ASP A 68 28.90 21.17 -0.08
N LEU A 69 29.85 20.29 -0.41
CA LEU A 69 31.17 20.24 0.21
C LEU A 69 32.01 21.49 -0.07
N ALA A 70 31.69 22.28 -1.10
CA ALA A 70 32.40 23.52 -1.41
C ALA A 70 31.90 24.66 -0.53
N ALA A 71 30.58 24.80 -0.35
CA ALA A 71 30.00 25.73 0.61
C ALA A 71 30.43 25.39 2.04
N TYR A 72 30.36 24.11 2.44
CA TYR A 72 30.79 23.68 3.77
C TYR A 72 32.25 24.01 4.08
N ARG A 73 33.16 23.83 3.10
CA ARG A 73 34.58 24.16 3.26
C ARG A 73 34.88 25.65 3.23
N ALA A 74 34.06 26.46 2.57
CA ALA A 74 34.27 27.90 2.42
C ALA A 74 33.63 28.73 3.56
N THR A 75 32.44 28.34 4.01
CA THR A 75 31.64 29.12 4.96
C THR A 75 31.28 28.36 6.24
N GLY A 76 31.52 27.05 6.28
CA GLY A 76 31.03 26.18 7.36
C GLY A 76 29.53 25.90 7.29
N GLU A 77 28.81 26.41 6.28
CA GLU A 77 27.38 26.19 6.14
C GLU A 77 27.06 24.82 5.55
N LEU A 78 26.12 24.12 6.20
CA LEU A 78 25.58 22.86 5.73
C LEU A 78 24.45 23.14 4.74
N ARG A 79 24.75 23.16 3.44
CA ARG A 79 23.76 23.31 2.37
C ARG A 79 23.67 22.06 1.51
N LEU A 80 22.49 21.76 0.99
CA LEU A 80 22.30 20.72 -0.03
C LEU A 80 22.82 21.21 -1.38
N ASP A 81 23.37 20.29 -2.16
CA ASP A 81 23.62 20.46 -3.59
C ASP A 81 22.39 19.92 -4.37
N PRO A 82 21.48 20.79 -4.90
CA PRO A 82 20.21 20.36 -5.46
C PRO A 82 20.28 19.38 -6.65
N PRO A 83 21.18 19.53 -7.64
CA PRO A 83 21.33 18.51 -8.69
C PRO A 83 21.85 17.18 -8.14
N ARG A 84 22.85 17.19 -7.24
CA ARG A 84 23.39 15.96 -6.66
C ARG A 84 22.38 15.24 -5.76
N ALA A 85 21.61 15.99 -4.98
CA ALA A 85 20.54 15.47 -4.14
C ALA A 85 19.43 14.78 -4.96
N ARG A 86 19.03 15.39 -6.10
CA ARG A 86 18.08 14.77 -7.02
C ARG A 86 18.61 13.47 -7.60
N GLU A 87 19.87 13.46 -8.03
CA GLU A 87 20.52 12.28 -8.60
C GLU A 87 20.57 11.13 -7.59
N LEU A 88 20.99 11.38 -6.35
CA LEU A 88 21.05 10.34 -5.30
C LEU A 88 19.68 9.77 -4.95
N ALA A 89 18.66 10.63 -4.82
CA ALA A 89 17.30 10.19 -4.55
C ALA A 89 16.71 9.38 -5.72
N GLN A 90 16.93 9.81 -6.97
CA GLN A 90 16.48 9.08 -8.16
C GLN A 90 17.22 7.74 -8.32
N HIS A 91 18.52 7.71 -8.04
CA HIS A 91 19.31 6.48 -8.07
C HIS A 91 18.81 5.47 -7.03
N TYR A 92 18.44 5.93 -5.82
CA TYR A 92 17.81 5.08 -4.82
C TYR A 92 16.48 4.49 -5.32
N LEU A 93 15.59 5.33 -5.88
CA LEU A 93 14.31 4.87 -6.43
C LEU A 93 14.50 3.82 -7.53
N ALA A 94 15.44 4.05 -8.44
CA ALA A 94 15.78 3.11 -9.50
C ALA A 94 16.31 1.77 -8.94
N ALA A 95 17.18 1.81 -7.92
CA ALA A 95 17.74 0.61 -7.30
C ALA A 95 16.70 -0.27 -6.61
N VAL A 96 15.64 0.34 -6.05
CA VAL A 96 14.53 -0.40 -5.41
C VAL A 96 13.35 -0.67 -6.35
N GLY A 97 13.47 -0.28 -7.63
CA GLY A 97 12.42 -0.44 -8.64
C GLY A 97 11.16 0.38 -8.38
N ALA A 98 11.25 1.47 -7.62
CA ALA A 98 10.14 2.35 -7.31
C ALA A 98 10.05 3.51 -8.33
N THR A 99 8.83 3.85 -8.73
CA THR A 99 8.52 5.04 -9.54
C THR A 99 8.05 6.18 -8.66
N GLY A 100 8.61 7.37 -8.86
CA GLY A 100 8.29 8.53 -8.04
C GLY A 100 8.85 9.84 -8.59
N THR A 101 8.43 10.95 -8.00
CA THR A 101 8.93 12.30 -8.28
C THR A 101 9.81 12.77 -7.12
N VAL A 102 10.84 13.54 -7.43
CA VAL A 102 11.77 14.10 -6.45
C VAL A 102 11.83 15.61 -6.61
N ALA A 103 11.52 16.34 -5.52
CA ALA A 103 11.66 17.78 -5.42
C ALA A 103 12.74 18.12 -4.39
N VAL A 104 13.63 19.05 -4.71
CA VAL A 104 14.73 19.45 -3.83
C VAL A 104 14.78 20.96 -3.72
N THR A 105 14.80 21.45 -2.47
CA THR A 105 15.08 22.84 -2.08
C THR A 105 16.50 22.95 -1.52
N ALA A 106 16.89 24.12 -1.00
CA ALA A 106 18.22 24.35 -0.45
C ALA A 106 18.52 23.55 0.84
N ASP A 107 17.47 23.07 1.51
CA ASP A 107 17.50 22.49 2.85
C ASP A 107 16.61 21.25 3.00
N THR A 108 15.82 20.90 1.98
CA THR A 108 14.84 19.82 2.06
C THR A 108 14.84 19.00 0.77
N VAL A 109 14.77 17.68 0.92
CA VAL A 109 14.49 16.73 -0.17
C VAL A 109 13.13 16.12 0.09
N THR A 110 12.20 16.34 -0.85
CA THR A 110 10.84 15.77 -0.83
C THR A 110 10.73 14.72 -1.92
N VAL A 111 10.27 13.52 -1.56
CA VAL A 111 10.06 12.41 -2.50
C VAL A 111 8.62 11.95 -2.41
N GLU A 112 8.01 11.76 -3.57
CA GLU A 112 6.69 11.15 -3.73
C GLU A 112 6.85 9.88 -4.55
N VAL A 113 6.34 8.76 -4.03
CA VAL A 113 6.34 7.45 -4.68
C VAL A 113 4.90 7.08 -5.00
N ALA A 114 4.65 6.72 -6.26
CA ALA A 114 3.36 6.23 -6.71
C ALA A 114 3.46 4.73 -7.00
N ALA A 115 2.53 3.95 -6.45
CA ALA A 115 2.40 2.53 -6.68
C ALA A 115 0.96 2.16 -7.07
N THR A 116 0.81 1.23 -8.00
CA THR A 116 -0.49 0.68 -8.39
C THR A 116 -0.47 -0.82 -8.17
N TYR A 117 -1.45 -1.33 -7.42
CA TYR A 117 -1.59 -2.75 -7.13
C TYR A 117 -2.89 -3.29 -7.68
N ARG A 118 -2.80 -4.40 -8.41
CA ARG A 118 -3.96 -5.16 -8.88
C ARG A 118 -4.45 -6.06 -7.76
N THR A 119 -5.72 -5.95 -7.41
CA THR A 119 -6.36 -6.79 -6.39
C THR A 119 -6.60 -8.20 -6.95
N GLN A 120 -6.50 -9.22 -6.11
CA GLN A 120 -6.71 -10.60 -6.56
C GLN A 120 -8.11 -11.11 -6.25
N LEU A 121 -8.59 -10.98 -5.00
CA LEU A 121 -9.89 -11.52 -4.60
C LEU A 121 -11.03 -10.50 -4.76
N LEU A 122 -10.78 -9.23 -4.49
CA LEU A 122 -11.68 -8.09 -4.75
C LEU A 122 -12.01 -7.98 -6.25
N SER A 123 -11.17 -8.51 -7.14
CA SER A 123 -11.46 -8.58 -8.58
C SER A 123 -12.69 -9.44 -8.88
N LEU A 124 -12.97 -10.46 -8.04
CA LEU A 124 -14.15 -11.32 -8.16
C LEU A 124 -15.46 -10.58 -7.84
N ILE A 125 -15.38 -9.43 -7.16
CA ILE A 125 -16.52 -8.55 -6.88
C ILE A 125 -16.40 -7.17 -7.56
N GLY A 126 -15.50 -7.03 -8.54
CA GLY A 126 -15.44 -5.87 -9.44
C GLY A 126 -14.49 -4.74 -9.06
N VAL A 127 -13.69 -4.86 -7.99
CA VAL A 127 -12.63 -3.89 -7.66
C VAL A 127 -11.31 -4.49 -8.13
N THR A 128 -10.70 -3.95 -9.18
CA THR A 128 -9.51 -4.53 -9.84
C THR A 128 -8.18 -3.90 -9.44
N ASP A 129 -8.19 -2.63 -9.03
CA ASP A 129 -6.96 -1.86 -8.84
C ASP A 129 -7.08 -0.93 -7.63
N ILE A 130 -6.00 -0.83 -6.86
CA ILE A 130 -5.84 0.13 -5.77
C ILE A 130 -4.60 0.96 -6.07
N HIS A 131 -4.81 2.27 -6.22
CA HIS A 131 -3.74 3.25 -6.34
C HIS A 131 -3.28 3.68 -4.94
N THR A 132 -1.99 3.58 -4.66
CA THR A 132 -1.40 4.05 -3.40
C THR A 132 -0.28 5.05 -3.65
N HIS A 133 -0.25 6.09 -2.82
CA HIS A 133 0.77 7.13 -2.84
C HIS A 133 1.51 7.13 -1.50
N GLY A 134 2.82 7.33 -1.53
CA GLY A 134 3.67 7.56 -0.36
C GLY A 134 4.45 8.85 -0.54
N HIS A 135 4.53 9.68 0.51
CA HIS A 135 5.27 10.94 0.49
C HIS A 135 6.20 11.01 1.70
N ALA A 136 7.41 11.56 1.52
CA ALA A 136 8.33 11.83 2.61
C ALA A 136 9.21 13.05 2.31
N ALA A 137 9.67 13.70 3.38
CA ALA A 137 10.63 14.80 3.31
C ALA A 137 11.78 14.57 4.30
N ALA A 138 13.00 14.94 3.91
CA ALA A 138 14.20 14.82 4.74
C ALA A 138 15.06 16.09 4.64
N HIS A 139 15.73 16.41 5.74
CA HIS A 139 16.64 17.55 5.87
C HIS A 139 18.08 17.05 6.11
N PRO A 140 19.11 17.75 5.61
CA PRO A 140 20.50 17.39 5.85
C PRO A 140 20.82 17.58 7.34
N GLN A 141 21.33 16.53 7.98
CA GLN A 141 21.73 16.55 9.39
C GLN A 141 23.26 16.57 9.46
N GLY A 142 23.83 17.54 10.19
CA GLY A 142 25.26 17.57 10.47
C GLY A 142 25.64 16.47 11.46
N GLY A 143 26.70 15.72 11.17
CA GLY A 143 27.22 14.71 12.10
C GLY A 143 27.62 15.37 13.42
N VAL A 144 27.18 14.78 14.54
CA VAL A 144 27.44 15.29 15.90
C VAL A 144 28.95 15.28 16.15
N THR A 145 29.60 16.43 16.07
CA THR A 145 30.96 16.63 16.60
C THR A 145 30.87 16.92 18.09
N SER A 146 30.56 15.89 18.90
CA SER A 146 30.82 15.94 20.33
C SER A 146 32.22 15.37 20.59
N SER A 147 33.25 16.20 20.41
CA SER A 147 34.52 16.01 21.12
C SER A 147 34.76 17.22 22.02
N SER A 148 33.95 17.33 23.06
CA SER A 148 34.32 18.13 24.22
C SER A 148 34.95 17.17 25.23
N GLU A 149 36.26 17.01 25.16
CA GLU A 149 37.05 16.38 26.21
C GLU A 149 37.97 17.47 26.80
N PRO A 150 37.83 17.84 28.08
CA PRO A 150 38.87 18.58 28.81
C PRO A 150 39.95 17.64 29.38
#